data_AF-A0A2E9Z6G4-F1
#
_entry.id   AF-A0A2E9Z6G4-F1
#
_cell.length_a   1.000
_cell.length_b   1.000
_cell.length_c   1.000
_cell.angle_alpha   90.00
_cell.angle_beta   90.00
_cell.angle_gamma   90.00
#
_symmetry.space_group_name_H-M   'P 1'
#
loop_
_entity.id
_entity.type
_entity.pdbx_description
1 polymer ?
#
loop_
_entity_poly.entity_id
_entity_poly.type
_entity_poly.pdbx_seq_one_letter_code
_entity_poly.pdbx_strand_id
1 'polypeptide(L)'
;MVSALLWLSPGVSGRLPRQKLAACAALLYALLAGFTLPTQRAFIMIVIFMSAYLSQRPSPVSLRFIVALSCILTLNPLAAMTAGFWISFVAVGVLLCCVTSNPPIRDFEVNSQHSVRLLQRFVKPQLIIFLGLLVPLIFWTQQVSLMAPLINMLAIPLVGFVVVPLCLLALLLAYPLPQVVTLLLQWVDHILNLLFGIMEQLVAAGGQWALLQLTSLNTPTLLAAILGVLVLLLPVSRTYRYLALPLLLSVFLPATSPVDAPSLWLHVLDVDQGLAVILQTPNHALV
;
A
#
# COMPACT_ATOMS: atom_id res chain seq x y z
N MET A 1 5.10 -12.91 6.88
CA MET A 1 5.50 -13.16 8.28
C MET A 1 5.46 -14.64 8.65
N VAL A 2 4.30 -15.31 8.64
CA VAL A 2 4.20 -16.72 9.11
C VAL A 2 4.94 -17.74 8.23
N SER A 3 4.99 -17.53 6.91
CA SER A 3 5.71 -18.44 5.99
C SER A 3 7.24 -18.35 6.10
N ALA A 4 7.79 -17.19 6.43
CA ALA A 4 9.24 -16.96 6.52
C ALA A 4 9.81 -17.43 7.87
N LEU A 5 9.10 -17.16 8.98
CA LEU A 5 9.48 -17.63 10.33
C LEU A 5 9.40 -19.16 10.48
N LEU A 6 8.51 -19.82 9.75
CA LEU A 6 8.37 -21.29 9.77
C LEU A 6 9.32 -22.01 8.80
N TRP A 7 10.08 -21.28 7.97
CA TRP A 7 11.13 -21.87 7.15
C TRP A 7 12.41 -22.13 7.96
N LEU A 8 12.57 -21.44 9.10
CA LEU A 8 13.74 -21.53 9.99
C LEU A 8 13.61 -22.59 11.10
N SER A 9 12.43 -23.23 11.28
CA SER A 9 12.24 -24.29 12.28
C SER A 9 11.53 -25.52 11.69
N PRO A 10 12.27 -26.44 11.05
CA PRO A 10 11.69 -27.64 10.44
C PRO A 10 11.04 -28.62 11.44
N GLY A 11 11.22 -28.44 12.77
CA GLY A 11 10.74 -29.35 13.81
C GLY A 11 9.29 -29.17 14.27
N VAL A 12 8.65 -28.02 14.05
CA VAL A 12 7.27 -27.75 14.56
C VAL A 12 6.19 -27.98 13.49
N SER A 13 6.57 -28.46 12.30
CA SER A 13 5.74 -28.48 11.09
C SER A 13 4.65 -29.58 11.04
N GLY A 14 4.29 -30.21 12.16
CA GLY A 14 3.49 -31.45 12.15
C GLY A 14 2.00 -31.35 12.49
N ARG A 15 1.52 -30.37 13.28
CA ARG A 15 0.18 -30.53 13.91
C ARG A 15 -0.75 -29.31 13.98
N LEU A 16 -0.29 -28.10 13.64
CA LEU A 16 -1.22 -26.96 13.45
C LEU A 16 -1.26 -26.57 11.97
N PRO A 17 -2.45 -26.46 11.35
CA PRO A 17 -2.56 -25.92 10.01
C PRO A 17 -2.03 -24.48 10.06
N ARG A 18 -0.92 -24.23 9.37
CA ARG A 18 -0.17 -22.95 9.31
C ARG A 18 -1.07 -21.72 9.16
N GLN A 19 -2.23 -21.90 8.55
CA GLN A 19 -3.25 -20.88 8.35
C GLN A 19 -3.96 -20.45 9.63
N LYS A 20 -4.30 -21.37 10.54
CA LYS A 20 -4.94 -21.01 11.81
C LYS A 20 -4.01 -20.14 12.66
N LEU A 21 -2.72 -20.46 12.68
CA LEU A 21 -1.69 -19.64 13.32
C LEU A 21 -1.59 -18.24 12.70
N ALA A 22 -1.62 -18.14 11.36
CA ALA A 22 -1.62 -16.84 10.69
C ALA A 22 -2.87 -15.99 10.98
N ALA A 23 -4.05 -16.60 11.02
CA ALA A 23 -5.29 -15.90 11.38
C ALA A 23 -5.27 -15.45 12.84
N CYS A 24 -4.81 -16.29 13.77
CA CYS A 24 -4.67 -15.92 15.18
C CYS A 24 -3.66 -14.80 15.37
N ALA A 25 -2.50 -14.87 14.71
CA ALA A 25 -1.49 -13.82 14.76
C ALA A 25 -2.01 -12.50 14.18
N ALA A 26 -2.76 -12.54 13.07
CA ALA A 26 -3.38 -11.36 12.49
C ALA A 26 -4.45 -10.74 13.40
N LEU A 27 -5.25 -11.58 14.08
CA LEU A 27 -6.24 -11.14 15.06
C LEU A 27 -5.57 -10.46 16.27
N LEU A 28 -4.53 -11.10 16.81
CA LEU A 28 -3.79 -10.58 17.95
C LEU A 28 -3.11 -9.25 17.59
N TYR A 29 -2.52 -9.15 16.40
CA TYR A 29 -1.98 -7.89 15.90
C TYR A 29 -3.06 -6.82 15.73
N ALA A 30 -4.22 -7.15 15.15
CA ALA A 30 -5.30 -6.19 14.96
C ALA A 30 -5.85 -5.65 16.30
N LEU A 31 -5.95 -6.52 17.31
CA LEU A 31 -6.31 -6.13 18.67
C LEU A 31 -5.27 -5.18 19.27
N LEU A 32 -3.98 -5.52 19.19
CA LEU A 32 -2.89 -4.69 19.71
C LEU A 32 -2.78 -3.34 18.99
N ALA A 33 -3.07 -3.31 17.68
CA ALA A 33 -3.04 -2.09 16.88
C ALA A 33 -4.29 -1.21 17.05
N GLY A 34 -5.22 -1.55 17.95
CA GLY A 34 -6.40 -0.76 18.27
C GLY A 34 -7.49 -0.78 17.19
N PHE A 35 -7.49 -1.79 16.31
CA PHE A 35 -8.52 -1.94 15.26
C PHE A 35 -8.76 -0.68 14.42
N THR A 36 -7.69 0.04 14.07
CA THR A 36 -7.77 1.15 13.10
C THR A 36 -8.42 0.70 11.78
N LEU A 37 -9.05 1.62 11.04
CA LEU A 37 -9.74 1.30 9.78
C LEU A 37 -8.89 0.46 8.78
N PRO A 38 -7.58 0.70 8.59
CA PRO A 38 -6.74 -0.16 7.74
C PRO A 38 -6.58 -1.58 8.27
N THR A 39 -6.43 -1.75 9.59
CA THR A 39 -6.27 -3.07 10.22
C THR A 39 -7.57 -3.88 10.19
N GLN A 40 -8.74 -3.23 10.35
CA GLN A 40 -10.05 -3.84 10.13
C GLN A 40 -10.18 -4.43 8.72
N ARG A 41 -9.84 -3.62 7.69
CA ARG A 41 -9.90 -4.08 6.30
C ARG A 41 -9.00 -5.27 6.04
N ALA A 42 -7.74 -5.19 6.50
CA ALA A 42 -6.80 -6.30 6.36
C ALA A 42 -7.28 -7.57 7.07
N PHE A 43 -7.83 -7.43 8.27
CA PHE A 43 -8.39 -8.55 9.04
C PHE A 43 -9.56 -9.22 8.32
N ILE A 44 -10.54 -8.44 7.85
CA ILE A 44 -11.71 -8.96 7.12
C ILE A 44 -11.27 -9.70 5.85
N MET A 45 -10.32 -9.13 5.10
CA MET A 45 -9.74 -9.78 3.92
C MET A 45 -9.08 -11.12 4.28
N ILE A 46 -8.27 -11.17 5.34
CA ILE A 46 -7.65 -12.42 5.80
C ILE A 46 -8.72 -13.45 6.18
N VAL A 47 -9.72 -13.07 6.96
CA VAL A 47 -10.79 -13.98 7.42
C VAL A 47 -11.54 -14.57 6.23
N ILE A 48 -11.95 -13.77 5.25
CA ILE A 48 -12.73 -14.22 4.09
C ILE A 48 -11.90 -15.09 3.15
N PHE A 49 -10.64 -14.72 2.89
CA PHE A 49 -9.77 -15.52 2.04
C PHE A 49 -9.39 -16.85 2.70
N MET A 50 -9.19 -16.85 4.02
CA MET A 50 -8.89 -18.05 4.79
C MET A 50 -10.11 -18.95 4.95
N SER A 51 -11.29 -18.42 5.24
CA SER A 51 -12.51 -19.22 5.40
C SER A 51 -12.82 -20.00 4.12
N ALA A 52 -12.66 -19.38 2.96
CA ALA A 52 -12.82 -20.04 1.67
C ALA A 52 -11.78 -21.15 1.43
N TYR A 53 -10.53 -20.93 1.85
CA TYR A 53 -9.48 -21.94 1.79
C TYR A 53 -9.79 -23.14 2.70
N LEU A 54 -10.18 -22.90 3.96
CA LEU A 54 -10.52 -23.95 4.92
C LEU A 54 -11.78 -24.72 4.53
N SER A 55 -12.73 -24.07 3.86
CA SER A 55 -13.97 -24.69 3.42
C SER A 55 -13.78 -25.69 2.26
N GLN A 56 -12.58 -25.74 1.66
CA GLN A 56 -12.23 -26.57 0.48
C GLN A 56 -13.19 -26.43 -0.71
N ARG A 57 -14.03 -25.38 -0.72
CA ARG A 57 -14.97 -25.12 -1.81
C ARG A 57 -14.28 -24.28 -2.88
N PRO A 58 -14.35 -24.69 -4.16
CA PRO A 58 -13.83 -23.89 -5.25
C PRO A 58 -14.67 -22.60 -5.37
N SER A 59 -14.17 -21.51 -4.80
CA SER A 59 -14.77 -20.18 -4.92
C SER A 59 -13.85 -19.29 -5.74
N PRO A 60 -14.38 -18.58 -6.74
CA PRO A 60 -13.57 -17.67 -7.53
C PRO A 60 -13.00 -16.56 -6.64
N VAL A 61 -11.77 -16.13 -6.94
CA VAL A 61 -11.08 -15.06 -6.20
C VAL A 61 -11.91 -13.76 -6.23
N SER A 62 -12.57 -13.48 -7.35
CA SER A 62 -13.46 -12.33 -7.53
C SER A 62 -14.62 -12.31 -6.54
N LEU A 63 -15.28 -13.46 -6.32
CA LEU A 63 -16.39 -13.55 -5.35
C LEU A 63 -15.90 -13.25 -3.93
N ARG A 64 -14.75 -13.80 -3.53
CA ARG A 64 -14.16 -13.52 -2.20
C ARG A 64 -13.85 -12.04 -2.03
N PHE A 65 -13.32 -11.40 -3.06
CA PHE A 65 -13.03 -9.98 -3.06
C PHE A 65 -14.31 -9.14 -2.94
N ILE A 66 -15.36 -9.48 -3.68
CA ILE A 66 -16.67 -8.80 -3.62
C ILE A 66 -17.31 -8.98 -2.24
N VAL A 67 -17.29 -10.20 -1.67
CA VAL A 67 -17.84 -10.46 -0.34
C VAL A 67 -17.11 -9.64 0.73
N ALA A 68 -15.79 -9.50 0.62
CA ALA A 68 -15.02 -8.67 1.55
C ALA A 68 -15.35 -7.18 1.42
N LEU A 69 -15.49 -6.69 0.19
CA LEU A 69 -15.96 -5.33 -0.09
C LEU A 69 -17.34 -5.08 0.51
N SER A 70 -18.29 -5.98 0.26
CA SER A 70 -19.65 -5.89 0.81
C SER A 70 -19.64 -5.89 2.33
N CYS A 71 -18.87 -6.80 2.97
CA CYS A 71 -18.78 -6.86 4.43
C CYS A 71 -18.24 -5.55 5.03
N ILE A 72 -17.19 -4.99 4.45
CA ILE A 72 -16.61 -3.71 4.91
C ILE A 72 -17.61 -2.57 4.75
N LEU A 73 -18.31 -2.47 3.62
CA LEU A 73 -19.31 -1.43 3.37
C LEU A 73 -20.56 -1.58 4.26
N THR A 74 -20.95 -2.81 4.61
CA THR A 74 -22.04 -3.03 5.57
C THR A 74 -21.68 -2.63 7.00
N LEU A 75 -20.41 -2.81 7.40
CA LEU A 75 -19.93 -2.41 8.72
C LEU A 75 -19.68 -0.91 8.83
N ASN A 76 -19.19 -0.29 7.76
CA ASN A 76 -18.93 1.13 7.71
C ASN A 76 -19.22 1.69 6.29
N PRO A 77 -20.44 2.21 6.04
CA PRO A 77 -20.81 2.72 4.72
C PRO A 77 -20.02 3.98 4.35
N LEU A 78 -19.62 4.77 5.35
CA LEU A 78 -18.80 5.98 5.16
C LEU A 78 -17.36 5.64 4.71
N ALA A 79 -16.93 4.38 4.81
CA ALA A 79 -15.61 3.97 4.34
C ALA A 79 -15.39 4.28 2.85
N ALA A 80 -16.45 4.21 2.03
CA ALA A 80 -16.39 4.53 0.59
C ALA A 80 -15.98 5.98 0.29
N MET A 81 -16.16 6.90 1.24
CA MET A 81 -15.78 8.32 1.09
C MET A 81 -14.31 8.57 1.45
N THR A 82 -13.60 7.57 1.96
CA THR A 82 -12.20 7.71 2.40
C THR A 82 -11.24 7.22 1.32
N ALA A 83 -10.17 7.98 1.06
CA ALA A 83 -9.08 7.55 0.17
C ALA A 83 -8.53 6.17 0.53
N GLY A 84 -8.30 5.97 1.82
CA GLY A 84 -7.60 4.79 2.33
C GLY A 84 -8.35 3.49 2.01
N PHE A 85 -9.68 3.55 1.90
CA PHE A 85 -10.48 2.43 1.42
C PHE A 85 -10.12 2.08 -0.03
N TRP A 86 -10.21 3.03 -0.96
CA TRP A 86 -9.95 2.81 -2.38
C TRP A 86 -8.52 2.39 -2.66
N ILE A 87 -7.53 3.08 -2.07
CA ILE A 87 -6.11 2.74 -2.22
C ILE A 87 -5.86 1.30 -1.75
N SER A 88 -6.42 0.91 -0.61
CA SER A 88 -6.25 -0.46 -0.08
C SER A 88 -6.93 -1.51 -0.96
N PHE A 89 -8.16 -1.29 -1.40
CA PHE A 89 -8.90 -2.26 -2.20
C PHE A 89 -8.31 -2.42 -3.60
N VAL A 90 -7.94 -1.31 -4.25
CA VAL A 90 -7.26 -1.35 -5.55
C VAL A 90 -5.91 -2.05 -5.42
N ALA A 91 -5.11 -1.76 -4.38
CA ALA A 91 -3.84 -2.47 -4.14
C ALA A 91 -4.02 -3.99 -4.09
N VAL A 92 -5.01 -4.46 -3.31
CA VAL A 92 -5.27 -5.90 -3.19
C VAL A 92 -5.83 -6.49 -4.49
N GLY A 93 -6.73 -5.79 -5.17
CA GLY A 93 -7.27 -6.23 -6.46
C GLY A 93 -6.18 -6.39 -7.54
N VAL A 94 -5.27 -5.41 -7.62
CA VAL A 94 -4.10 -5.41 -8.50
C VAL A 94 -3.18 -6.60 -8.20
N LEU A 95 -2.88 -6.83 -6.91
CA LEU A 95 -2.08 -7.98 -6.48
C LEU A 95 -2.73 -9.32 -6.82
N LEU A 96 -4.04 -9.46 -6.57
CA LEU A 96 -4.78 -10.67 -6.88
C LEU A 96 -4.77 -10.95 -8.39
N CYS A 97 -4.98 -9.92 -9.22
CA CYS A 97 -4.91 -10.04 -10.67
C CYS A 97 -3.53 -10.55 -11.12
N CYS A 98 -2.45 -9.95 -10.60
CA CYS A 98 -1.08 -10.36 -10.90
C CYS A 98 -0.80 -11.83 -10.53
N VAL A 99 -1.26 -12.27 -9.35
CA VAL A 99 -1.07 -13.65 -8.87
C VAL A 99 -1.88 -14.64 -9.71
N THR A 100 -3.09 -14.28 -10.15
CA THR A 100 -3.92 -15.14 -11.00
C THR A 100 -3.40 -15.25 -12.43
N SER A 101 -2.82 -14.18 -12.97
CA SER A 101 -2.32 -14.15 -14.36
C SER A 101 -0.91 -14.71 -14.52
N ASN A 102 -0.13 -14.79 -13.44
CA ASN A 102 1.20 -15.39 -13.44
C ASN A 102 1.23 -16.53 -12.41
N PRO A 103 0.82 -17.76 -12.79
CA PRO A 103 0.95 -18.90 -11.89
C PRO A 103 2.41 -19.05 -11.45
N PRO A 104 2.68 -19.44 -10.20
CA PRO A 104 4.05 -19.61 -9.73
C PRO A 104 4.75 -20.64 -10.62
N ILE A 105 5.75 -20.17 -11.36
CA ILE A 105 6.59 -20.98 -12.24
C ILE A 105 7.17 -22.11 -11.38
N ARG A 106 6.72 -23.34 -11.64
CA ARG A 106 7.10 -24.57 -10.94
C ARG A 106 8.40 -25.14 -11.51
N ASP A 107 9.38 -24.29 -11.82
CA ASP A 107 10.60 -24.76 -12.47
C ASP A 107 11.74 -24.73 -11.48
N PHE A 108 11.92 -25.88 -10.82
CA PHE A 108 13.12 -26.25 -10.07
C PHE A 108 14.23 -26.64 -11.06
N GLU A 109 14.54 -25.76 -12.02
CA GLU A 109 15.74 -25.90 -12.84
C GLU A 109 16.83 -25.00 -12.27
N VAL A 110 17.77 -25.68 -11.61
CA VAL A 110 19.01 -25.12 -11.07
C VAL A 110 19.89 -24.73 -12.25
N ASN A 111 19.72 -23.49 -12.73
CA ASN A 111 20.64 -22.89 -13.69
C ASN A 111 20.99 -21.47 -13.23
N SER A 112 22.18 -21.00 -13.59
CA SER A 112 22.95 -19.87 -13.02
C SER A 112 22.28 -18.48 -12.95
N GLN A 113 21.00 -18.36 -13.31
CA GLN A 113 20.18 -17.14 -13.26
C GLN A 113 19.41 -16.94 -11.93
N HIS A 114 19.82 -17.60 -10.84
CA HIS A 114 19.09 -17.57 -9.58
C HIS A 114 18.94 -16.14 -9.01
N SER A 115 20.00 -15.32 -9.10
CA SER A 115 20.01 -13.93 -8.60
C SER A 115 19.08 -13.01 -9.40
N VAL A 116 19.02 -13.16 -10.73
CA VAL A 116 18.15 -12.34 -11.59
C VAL A 116 16.67 -12.68 -11.35
N ARG A 117 16.36 -13.97 -11.14
CA ARG A 117 15.00 -14.43 -10.83
C ARG A 117 14.53 -13.96 -9.44
N LEU A 118 15.43 -13.94 -8.46
CA LEU A 118 15.16 -13.38 -7.14
C LEU A 118 14.88 -11.87 -7.22
N LEU A 119 15.71 -11.11 -7.93
CA LEU A 119 15.50 -9.68 -8.11
C LEU A 119 14.14 -9.38 -8.78
N GLN A 120 13.77 -10.14 -9.81
CA GLN A 120 12.46 -10.00 -10.46
C GLN A 120 11.28 -10.30 -9.53
N ARG A 121 11.43 -11.19 -8.53
CA ARG A 121 10.38 -11.48 -7.55
C ARG A 121 10.12 -10.31 -6.59
N PHE A 122 11.12 -9.48 -6.32
CA PHE A 122 10.97 -8.31 -5.45
C PHE A 122 10.64 -7.04 -6.23
N VAL A 123 11.14 -6.87 -7.46
CA VAL A 123 10.91 -5.64 -8.22
C VAL A 123 9.54 -5.62 -8.91
N LYS A 124 9.11 -6.76 -9.47
CA LYS A 124 7.85 -6.81 -10.24
C LYS A 124 6.62 -6.45 -9.41
N PRO A 125 6.39 -7.01 -8.20
CA PRO A 125 5.21 -6.65 -7.41
C PRO A 125 5.18 -5.18 -7.04
N GLN A 126 6.32 -4.60 -6.67
CA GLN A 126 6.45 -3.17 -6.33
C GLN A 126 6.06 -2.29 -7.51
N LEU A 127 6.54 -2.60 -8.72
CA LEU A 127 6.19 -1.86 -9.93
C LEU A 127 4.70 -2.01 -10.29
N ILE A 128 4.16 -3.21 -10.15
CA ILE A 128 2.74 -3.48 -10.44
C ILE A 128 1.82 -2.75 -9.47
N ILE A 129 2.12 -2.78 -8.17
CA ILE A 129 1.38 -2.03 -7.15
C ILE A 129 1.50 -0.54 -7.44
N PHE A 130 2.70 -0.04 -7.74
CA PHE A 130 2.93 1.37 -8.05
C PHE A 130 2.08 1.84 -9.24
N LEU A 131 2.11 1.08 -10.35
CA LEU A 131 1.31 1.38 -11.54
C LEU A 131 -0.19 1.25 -11.27
N GLY A 132 -0.62 0.22 -10.54
CA GLY A 132 -2.02 -0.01 -10.20
C GLY A 132 -2.59 1.04 -9.25
N LEU A 133 -1.76 1.61 -8.38
CA LEU A 133 -2.14 2.66 -7.43
C LEU A 133 -1.95 4.07 -7.98
N LEU A 134 -1.35 4.23 -9.16
CA LEU A 134 -1.06 5.52 -9.77
C LEU A 134 -2.33 6.38 -9.85
N VAL A 135 -3.42 5.85 -10.42
CA VAL A 135 -4.67 6.59 -10.59
C VAL A 135 -5.35 6.95 -9.26
N PRO A 136 -5.60 6.00 -8.33
CA PRO A 136 -6.17 6.35 -7.02
C PRO A 136 -5.34 7.36 -6.24
N LEU A 137 -4.00 7.25 -6.34
CA LEU A 137 -3.09 8.15 -5.63
C LEU A 137 -3.18 9.56 -6.21
N ILE A 138 -3.15 9.72 -7.54
CA ILE A 138 -3.28 11.04 -8.16
C ILE A 138 -4.65 11.64 -7.89
N PHE A 139 -5.72 10.86 -8.02
CA PHE A 139 -7.09 11.34 -7.83
C PHE A 139 -7.29 11.92 -6.42
N TRP A 140 -6.73 11.29 -5.39
CA TRP A 140 -6.96 11.74 -4.01
C TRP A 140 -5.87 12.63 -3.43
N THR A 141 -4.62 12.39 -3.76
CA THR A 141 -3.47 13.09 -3.17
C THR A 141 -2.86 14.13 -4.09
N GLN A 142 -3.18 14.08 -5.40
CA GLN A 142 -2.59 14.92 -6.46
C GLN A 142 -1.05 14.84 -6.51
N GLN A 143 -0.47 13.83 -5.87
CA GLN A 143 0.96 13.69 -5.69
C GLN A 143 1.37 12.27 -6.05
N VAL A 144 2.46 12.14 -6.80
CA VAL A 144 3.07 10.84 -7.09
C VAL A 144 4.55 10.92 -6.81
N SER A 145 5.03 10.01 -5.97
CA SER A 145 6.45 9.84 -5.74
C SER A 145 7.01 8.75 -6.64
N LEU A 146 7.84 9.12 -7.61
CA LEU A 146 8.54 8.15 -8.49
C LEU A 146 9.53 7.29 -7.71
N MET A 147 9.99 7.78 -6.56
CA MET A 147 10.91 7.06 -5.67
C MET A 147 10.19 6.08 -4.73
N ALA A 148 8.86 6.13 -4.65
CA ALA A 148 8.08 5.26 -3.78
C ALA A 148 8.36 3.75 -3.98
N PRO A 149 8.48 3.20 -5.20
CA PRO A 149 8.80 1.78 -5.37
C PRO A 149 10.15 1.39 -4.78
N LEU A 150 11.17 2.24 -4.97
CA LEU A 150 12.53 2.01 -4.47
C LEU A 150 12.55 2.05 -2.94
N ILE A 151 11.96 3.10 -2.39
CA ILE A 151 11.78 3.30 -0.95
C ILE A 151 11.05 2.13 -0.32
N ASN A 152 9.90 1.73 -0.88
CA ASN A 152 9.07 0.66 -0.36
C ASN A 152 9.76 -0.71 -0.46
N MET A 153 10.65 -0.90 -1.44
CA MET A 153 11.45 -2.12 -1.55
C MET A 153 12.40 -2.30 -0.37
N LEU A 154 12.89 -1.22 0.23
CA LEU A 154 13.75 -1.25 1.41
C LEU A 154 12.94 -1.17 2.72
N ALA A 155 12.03 -0.21 2.80
CA ALA A 155 11.29 0.12 4.01
C ALA A 155 10.31 -0.98 4.42
N ILE A 156 9.53 -1.55 3.49
CA ILE A 156 8.51 -2.55 3.83
C ILE A 156 9.15 -3.81 4.45
N PRO A 157 10.21 -4.41 3.86
CA PRO A 157 10.86 -5.56 4.48
C PRO A 157 11.53 -5.21 5.81
N LEU A 158 12.26 -4.09 5.91
CA LEU A 158 12.95 -3.72 7.13
C LEU A 158 11.97 -3.50 8.29
N VAL A 159 10.94 -2.69 8.06
CA VAL A 159 9.93 -2.39 9.08
C VAL A 159 9.12 -3.64 9.43
N GLY A 160 8.70 -4.40 8.41
CA GLY A 160 7.85 -5.58 8.62
C GLY A 160 8.57 -6.79 9.24
N PHE A 161 9.85 -7.03 8.93
CA PHE A 161 10.59 -8.19 9.43
C PHE A 161 11.47 -7.90 10.63
N VAL A 162 11.87 -6.66 10.86
CA VAL A 162 12.78 -6.29 11.95
C VAL A 162 12.08 -5.42 12.98
N VAL A 163 11.57 -4.26 12.57
CA VAL A 163 11.02 -3.26 13.51
C VAL A 163 9.77 -3.77 14.21
N VAL A 164 8.75 -4.21 13.45
CA VAL A 164 7.47 -4.65 14.04
C VAL A 164 7.65 -5.83 15.00
N PRO A 165 8.41 -6.90 14.66
CA PRO A 165 8.69 -7.99 15.61
C PRO A 165 9.44 -7.53 16.86
N LEU A 166 10.42 -6.64 16.74
CA LEU A 166 11.13 -6.09 17.90
C LEU A 166 10.20 -5.28 18.80
N CYS A 167 9.30 -4.47 18.24
CA CYS A 167 8.30 -3.72 19.01
C CYS A 167 7.31 -4.65 19.72
N LEU A 168 6.84 -5.71 19.04
CA LEU A 168 5.96 -6.70 19.67
C LEU A 168 6.68 -7.49 20.78
N LEU A 169 7.96 -7.82 20.58
CA LEU A 169 8.79 -8.45 21.59
C LEU A 169 8.96 -7.52 22.80
N ALA A 170 9.30 -6.25 22.57
CA ALA A 170 9.41 -5.22 23.60
C ALA A 170 8.11 -5.08 24.40
N LEU A 171 6.95 -5.12 23.74
CA LEU A 171 5.64 -5.10 24.42
C LEU A 171 5.45 -6.31 25.34
N LEU A 172 5.79 -7.52 24.89
CA LEU A 172 5.67 -8.74 25.70
C LEU A 172 6.63 -8.75 26.91
N LEU A 173 7.81 -8.13 26.75
CA LEU A 173 8.83 -8.03 27.79
C LEU A 173 8.70 -6.81 28.70
N ALA A 174 7.74 -5.91 28.43
CA ALA A 174 7.55 -4.65 29.15
C ALA A 174 7.38 -4.84 30.65
N TYR A 175 6.61 -5.85 31.07
CA TYR A 175 6.41 -6.17 32.48
C TYR A 175 7.55 -6.99 33.11
N PRO A 176 8.03 -8.11 32.51
CA PRO A 176 9.03 -8.95 33.17
C PRO A 176 10.45 -8.37 33.18
N LEU A 177 10.86 -7.60 32.16
CA LEU A 177 12.26 -7.15 31.99
C LEU A 177 12.34 -5.73 31.40
N PRO A 178 12.04 -4.67 32.19
CA PRO A 178 12.00 -3.30 31.68
C PRO A 178 13.35 -2.80 31.13
N GLN A 179 14.47 -3.28 31.67
CA GLN A 179 15.82 -2.94 31.17
C GLN A 179 16.12 -3.52 29.78
N VAL A 180 15.53 -4.67 29.43
CA VAL A 180 15.69 -5.26 28.09
C VAL A 180 14.82 -4.52 27.08
N VAL A 181 13.66 -4.02 27.50
CA VAL A 181 12.75 -3.23 26.67
C VAL A 181 13.40 -1.93 26.21
N THR A 182 14.05 -1.20 27.11
CA THR A 182 14.74 0.05 26.74
C THR A 182 15.82 -0.20 25.69
N LEU A 183 16.63 -1.26 25.85
CA LEU A 183 17.61 -1.66 24.85
C LEU A 183 16.95 -2.01 23.51
N LEU A 184 15.91 -2.86 23.51
CA LEU A 184 15.20 -3.22 22.28
C LEU A 184 14.64 -2.00 21.55
N LEU A 185 14.04 -1.05 22.28
CA LEU A 185 13.50 0.17 21.70
C LEU A 185 14.60 1.11 21.20
N GLN A 186 15.76 1.18 21.85
CA GLN A 186 16.92 1.92 21.33
C GLN A 186 17.42 1.33 20.01
N TRP A 187 17.45 0.00 19.88
CA TRP A 187 17.78 -0.64 18.61
C TRP A 187 16.77 -0.32 17.52
N VAL A 188 15.47 -0.35 17.85
CA VAL A 188 14.40 0.05 16.92
C VAL A 188 14.59 1.49 16.47
N ASP A 189 14.81 2.41 17.42
CA ASP A 189 15.02 3.83 17.14
C ASP A 189 16.24 4.05 16.25
N HIS A 190 17.36 3.37 16.52
CA HIS A 190 18.56 3.44 15.69
C HIS A 190 18.31 2.97 14.25
N ILE A 191 17.60 1.84 14.08
CA ILE A 191 17.24 1.30 12.76
C ILE A 191 16.34 2.27 12.00
N LEU A 192 15.35 2.86 12.67
CA LEU A 192 14.44 3.83 12.07
C LEU A 192 15.15 5.13 11.70
N ASN A 193 16.04 5.64 12.55
CA ASN A 193 16.85 6.83 12.27
C ASN A 193 17.76 6.60 11.06
N LEU A 194 18.39 5.43 10.96
CA LEU A 194 19.19 5.07 9.79
C LEU A 194 18.33 5.00 8.53
N LEU A 195 17.15 4.38 8.60
CA LEU A 195 16.21 4.32 7.48
C LEU A 195 15.80 5.73 7.04
N PHE A 196 15.39 6.60 7.97
CA PHE A 196 14.99 7.96 7.67
C PHE A 196 16.13 8.79 7.08
N GLY A 197 17.36 8.65 7.60
CA GLY A 197 18.53 9.32 7.02
C GLY A 197 18.81 8.89 5.57
N ILE A 198 18.71 7.59 5.26
CA ILE A 198 18.83 7.11 3.88
C ILE A 198 17.72 7.70 2.99
N MET A 199 16.49 7.73 3.50
CA MET A 199 15.36 8.26 2.74
C MET A 199 15.49 9.76 2.48
N GLU A 200 15.94 10.54 3.45
CA GLU A 200 16.21 11.97 3.30
C GLU A 200 17.27 12.22 2.22
N GLN A 201 18.36 11.44 2.22
CA GLN A 201 19.39 11.51 1.18
C GLN A 201 18.84 11.15 -0.20
N LEU A 202 18.00 10.11 -0.30
CA LEU A 202 17.38 9.71 -1.57
C LEU A 202 16.41 10.77 -2.10
N VAL A 203 15.65 11.41 -1.22
CA VAL A 203 14.75 12.51 -1.59
C VAL A 203 15.55 13.74 -2.02
N ALA A 204 16.61 14.10 -1.28
CA ALA A 204 17.51 15.19 -1.64
C ALA A 204 18.19 14.94 -3.00
N ALA A 205 18.64 13.71 -3.28
CA ALA A 205 19.22 13.34 -4.57
C ALA A 205 18.18 13.33 -5.70
N GLY A 206 16.92 12.98 -5.41
CA GLY A 206 15.82 12.97 -6.38
C GLY A 206 15.29 14.37 -6.73
N GLY A 207 15.48 15.36 -5.84
CA GLY A 207 15.00 16.73 -6.04
C GLY A 207 13.50 16.79 -6.37
N GLN A 208 13.15 17.54 -7.42
CA GLN A 208 11.76 17.70 -7.89
C GLN A 208 11.11 16.39 -8.40
N TRP A 209 11.91 15.37 -8.72
CA TRP A 209 11.41 14.06 -9.17
C TRP A 209 11.01 13.14 -8.03
N ALA A 210 11.40 13.48 -6.78
CA ALA A 210 11.03 12.70 -5.60
C ALA A 210 9.53 12.82 -5.29
N LEU A 211 8.93 13.98 -5.56
CA LEU A 211 7.52 14.27 -5.37
C LEU A 211 7.02 15.14 -6.51
N LEU A 212 6.34 14.52 -7.48
CA LEU A 212 5.68 15.23 -8.56
C LEU A 212 4.31 15.68 -8.08
N GLN A 213 4.15 16.99 -7.91
CA GLN A 213 2.83 17.61 -7.76
C GLN A 213 2.17 17.67 -9.14
N LEU A 214 1.05 16.98 -9.29
CA LEU A 214 0.30 16.97 -10.52
C LEU A 214 -0.84 17.98 -10.40
N THR A 215 -0.89 18.92 -11.33
CA THR A 215 -2.01 19.84 -11.48
C THR A 215 -3.30 19.03 -11.65
N SER A 216 -4.42 19.55 -11.13
CA SER A 216 -5.73 18.89 -11.15
C SER A 216 -6.00 18.18 -12.48
N LEU A 217 -6.23 16.86 -12.43
CA LEU A 217 -6.50 16.08 -13.62
C LEU A 217 -7.84 16.47 -14.24
N ASN A 218 -7.83 16.84 -15.52
CA ASN A 218 -9.04 16.97 -16.30
C ASN A 218 -9.73 15.59 -16.45
N THR A 219 -11.06 15.56 -16.56
CA THR A 219 -11.82 14.32 -16.74
C THR A 219 -11.31 13.40 -17.87
N PRO A 220 -10.89 13.89 -19.07
CA PRO A 220 -10.34 13.02 -20.11
C PRO A 220 -8.99 12.41 -19.74
N THR A 221 -8.11 13.14 -19.05
CA THR A 221 -6.79 12.61 -18.64
C THR A 221 -6.96 11.56 -17.55
N LEU A 222 -7.92 11.74 -16.65
CA LEU A 222 -8.29 10.73 -15.66
C LEU A 222 -8.81 9.45 -16.33
N LEU A 223 -9.75 9.55 -17.29
CA LEU A 223 -10.24 8.38 -18.02
C LEU A 223 -9.13 7.67 -18.79
N ALA A 224 -8.26 8.42 -19.47
CA ALA A 224 -7.11 7.86 -20.18
C ALA A 224 -6.18 7.09 -19.23
N ALA A 225 -5.90 7.65 -18.05
CA ALA A 225 -5.08 6.99 -17.04
C ALA A 225 -5.73 5.70 -16.50
N ILE A 226 -7.05 5.71 -16.23
CA ILE A 226 -7.80 4.51 -15.83
C ILE A 226 -7.69 3.42 -16.89
N LEU A 227 -7.89 3.78 -18.17
CA LEU A 227 -7.76 2.86 -19.29
C LEU A 227 -6.34 2.32 -19.41
N GLY A 228 -5.31 3.17 -19.26
CA GLY A 228 -3.91 2.76 -19.27
C GLY A 228 -3.60 1.71 -18.19
N VAL A 229 -4.06 1.95 -16.95
CA VAL A 229 -3.90 0.98 -15.86
C VAL A 229 -4.66 -0.32 -16.14
N LEU A 230 -5.90 -0.26 -16.63
CA LEU A 230 -6.69 -1.44 -16.97
C LEU A 230 -6.02 -2.29 -18.05
N VAL A 231 -5.51 -1.67 -19.11
CA VAL A 231 -4.80 -2.37 -20.21
C VAL A 231 -3.54 -3.07 -19.70
N LEU A 232 -2.84 -2.50 -18.71
CA LEU A 232 -1.68 -3.16 -18.08
C LEU A 232 -2.06 -4.34 -17.19
N LEU A 233 -3.18 -4.25 -16.47
CA LEU A 233 -3.63 -5.30 -15.55
C LEU A 233 -4.32 -6.46 -16.28
N LEU A 234 -5.03 -6.18 -17.37
CA LEU A 234 -5.72 -7.19 -18.14
C LEU A 234 -4.73 -8.12 -18.87
N PRO A 235 -5.08 -9.40 -19.09
CA PRO A 235 -4.25 -10.36 -19.82
C PRO A 235 -4.30 -10.11 -21.34
N VAL A 236 -3.93 -8.90 -21.77
CA VAL A 236 -3.91 -8.46 -23.17
C VAL A 236 -2.53 -8.72 -23.79
N SER A 237 -2.47 -8.86 -25.13
CA SER A 237 -1.21 -9.11 -25.86
C SER A 237 -0.19 -7.98 -25.65
N ARG A 238 1.10 -8.29 -25.83
CA ARG A 238 2.21 -7.34 -25.61
C ARG A 238 2.04 -6.04 -26.40
N THR A 239 1.47 -6.11 -27.61
CA THR A 239 1.21 -4.94 -28.46
C THR A 239 0.27 -3.95 -27.80
N TYR A 240 -0.84 -4.43 -27.23
CA TYR A 240 -1.79 -3.56 -26.55
C TYR A 240 -1.23 -2.99 -25.25
N ARG A 241 -0.30 -3.68 -24.57
CA ARG A 241 0.39 -3.13 -23.40
C ARG A 241 1.23 -1.89 -23.72
N TYR A 242 1.77 -1.78 -24.94
CA TYR A 242 2.47 -0.55 -25.34
C TYR A 242 1.52 0.64 -25.51
N LEU A 243 0.23 0.41 -25.79
CA LEU A 243 -0.78 1.49 -25.83
C LEU A 243 -1.07 2.06 -24.43
N ALA A 244 -0.75 1.33 -23.36
CA ALA A 244 -0.88 1.87 -22.01
C ALA A 244 0.15 2.96 -21.69
N LEU A 245 1.33 2.94 -22.32
CA LEU A 245 2.37 3.96 -22.11
C LEU A 245 1.90 5.38 -22.45
N PRO A 246 1.40 5.69 -23.66
CA PRO A 246 0.92 7.03 -23.98
C PRO A 246 -0.31 7.42 -23.13
N LEU A 247 -1.18 6.45 -22.79
CA LEU A 247 -2.33 6.69 -21.92
C LEU A 247 -1.91 7.10 -20.50
N LEU A 248 -0.91 6.45 -19.91
CA LEU A 248 -0.36 6.83 -18.61
C LEU A 248 0.46 8.12 -18.69
N LEU A 249 1.18 8.35 -19.80
CA LEU A 249 1.96 9.56 -19.99
C LEU A 249 1.07 10.82 -20.06
N SER A 250 -0.19 10.67 -20.49
CA SER A 250 -1.16 11.76 -20.53
C SER A 250 -1.40 12.44 -19.17
N VAL A 251 -1.13 11.73 -18.08
CA VAL A 251 -1.21 12.26 -16.70
C VAL A 251 -0.18 13.36 -16.46
N PHE A 252 1.00 13.25 -17.08
CA PHE A 252 2.10 14.20 -16.91
C PHE A 252 2.00 15.40 -17.86
N LEU A 253 1.01 15.41 -18.75
CA LEU A 253 0.78 16.57 -19.60
C LEU A 253 0.14 17.69 -18.76
N PRO A 254 0.67 18.92 -18.82
CA PRO A 254 0.10 20.04 -18.08
C PRO A 254 -1.36 20.23 -18.49
N ALA A 255 -2.26 20.26 -17.50
CA ALA A 255 -3.66 20.56 -17.75
C ALA A 255 -3.77 21.95 -18.38
N THR A 256 -4.29 22.03 -19.60
CA THR A 256 -4.52 23.29 -20.33
C THR A 256 -5.78 24.02 -19.87
N SER A 257 -6.30 23.68 -18.68
CA SER A 257 -7.41 24.41 -18.11
C SER A 257 -6.88 25.77 -17.68
N PRO A 258 -7.43 26.89 -18.19
CA PRO A 258 -7.17 28.18 -17.59
C PRO A 258 -7.61 28.04 -16.14
N VAL A 259 -6.66 28.17 -15.21
CA VAL A 259 -7.00 28.43 -13.83
C VAL A 259 -7.67 29.80 -13.88
N ASP A 260 -9.00 29.82 -13.98
CA ASP A 260 -9.75 31.01 -13.61
C ASP A 260 -9.20 31.39 -12.25
N ALA A 261 -8.62 32.60 -12.16
CA ALA A 261 -8.02 33.07 -10.93
C ALA A 261 -9.03 32.79 -9.81
N PRO A 262 -8.64 32.03 -8.75
CA PRO A 262 -9.59 31.57 -7.76
C PRO A 262 -10.37 32.77 -7.24
N SER A 263 -11.67 32.78 -7.52
CA SER A 263 -12.56 33.89 -7.14
C SER A 263 -12.69 34.00 -5.62
N LEU A 264 -12.27 32.96 -4.90
CA LEU A 264 -12.27 32.85 -3.46
C LEU A 264 -11.10 31.96 -2.99
N TRP A 265 -10.19 32.54 -2.24
CA TRP A 265 -9.20 31.85 -1.41
C TRP A 265 -9.80 31.61 -0.02
N LEU A 266 -9.69 30.39 0.49
CA LEU A 266 -10.13 30.03 1.82
C LEU A 266 -8.88 29.67 2.64
N HIS A 267 -8.52 30.53 3.59
CA HIS A 267 -7.40 30.28 4.49
C HIS A 267 -7.95 29.72 5.80
N VAL A 268 -7.60 28.47 6.07
CA VAL A 268 -7.91 27.80 7.33
C VAL A 268 -6.69 27.95 8.23
N LEU A 269 -6.77 28.84 9.20
CA LEU A 269 -5.73 29.05 10.20
C LEU A 269 -6.12 28.25 11.44
N ASP A 270 -5.25 27.33 11.82
CA ASP A 270 -5.34 26.61 13.08
C ASP A 270 -4.76 27.52 14.16
N VAL A 271 -5.63 28.14 14.96
CA VAL A 271 -5.25 29.11 15.98
C VAL A 271 -5.50 28.46 17.34
N ASP A 272 -4.74 27.42 17.70
CA ASP A 272 -4.65 26.65 18.96
C ASP A 272 -5.94 26.43 19.81
N GLN A 273 -6.69 27.50 20.09
CA GLN A 273 -8.00 27.61 20.75
C GLN A 273 -9.21 27.59 19.80
N GLY A 274 -9.02 27.54 18.47
CA GLY A 274 -10.13 27.51 17.50
C GLY A 274 -9.71 27.57 16.03
N LEU A 275 -10.69 27.38 15.15
CA LEU A 275 -10.53 27.43 13.69
C LEU A 275 -10.88 28.82 13.17
N ALA A 276 -9.91 29.55 12.61
CA ALA A 276 -10.16 30.81 11.91
C ALA A 276 -10.23 30.54 10.40
N VAL A 277 -11.35 30.88 9.77
CA VAL A 277 -11.58 30.64 8.34
C VAL A 277 -11.69 31.98 7.64
N ILE A 278 -10.62 32.40 6.95
CA ILE A 278 -10.62 33.64 6.18
C ILE A 278 -11.08 33.34 4.76
N LEU A 279 -12.16 33.99 4.33
CA LEU A 279 -12.64 33.99 2.97
C LEU A 279 -12.11 35.25 2.27
N GLN A 280 -11.12 35.08 1.40
CA GLN A 280 -10.53 36.16 0.62
C GLN A 280 -11.03 36.05 -0.83
N THR A 281 -11.69 37.10 -1.32
CA THR A 281 -12.02 37.30 -2.75
C THR A 281 -11.06 38.35 -3.32
N PRO A 282 -10.99 38.57 -4.65
CA PRO A 282 -10.12 39.58 -5.25
C PRO A 282 -10.26 40.98 -4.64
N ASN A 283 -11.44 41.31 -4.11
CA ASN A 283 -11.76 42.65 -3.60
C ASN A 283 -12.05 42.71 -2.09
N HIS A 284 -12.26 41.59 -1.41
CA HIS A 284 -12.71 41.58 0.00
C HIS A 284 -12.13 40.38 0.77
N ALA A 285 -11.70 40.61 2.00
CA ALA A 285 -11.38 39.56 2.97
C ALA A 285 -12.41 39.59 4.10
N LEU A 286 -13.02 38.44 4.39
CA LEU A 286 -13.95 38.22 5.50
C LEU A 286 -13.33 37.19 6.44
N VAL A 287 -13.31 37.49 7.74
CA VAL A 287 -12.77 36.64 8.82
C VAL A 287 -13.91 36.08 9.64
#